data_AF-A0AAE5KSP8-F1
#
_entry.id   AF-A0AAE5KSP8-F1
#
_cell.length_a   1.000
_cell.length_b   1.000
_cell.length_c   1.000
_cell.angle_alpha   90.00
_cell.angle_beta   90.00
_cell.angle_gamma   90.00
#
_symmetry.space_group_name_H-M   'P 1'
#
loop_
_entity.id
_entity.type
_entity.pdbx_description
1 polymer ?
#
loop_
_entity_poly.entity_id
_entity_poly.type
_entity_poly.pdbx_seq_one_letter_code
_entity_poly.pdbx_strand_id
1 'polypeptide(L)'
;MGLNYPVDLEAWYAWQQRQNTLRWVKGRAQNMVRARRGDQQDMVSGMLYTRGAIPRVLIVLDSFSPTSRNALLEPLKHLEGVGVALWCPSEASEYLNGQYASTRYSRKDWTATPIRADELAEKLPGVRLVLSLGHYLPRGHAAYRFARERGIAYWVVQHGLLVPHAPPLPIGSTLLAFSDEDAQFWASGRRDVQTHTVGSQLLYRAIQNTHGETTKSLGKILFLGQMHGAELPRASFARAAHSFLKRHDGIYRPHPSETDKLSRATHALWEIEGIAIDRSTTPLNEVPNPVVSVFSTGVLEAAIRGIPAWVYHPNPPAWLEEFWARYGMNRWGEDPTPAPEQPAVEPAHTIAQLIIDYLEAY
;
A
#
# COMPACT_ATOMS: atom_id res chain seq x y z
N MET A 1 4.18 -8.25 -19.22
CA MET A 1 4.51 -6.81 -19.21
C MET A 1 5.34 -6.54 -17.94
N GLY A 2 6.04 -5.41 -17.82
CA GLY A 2 6.79 -5.06 -16.61
C GLY A 2 6.64 -3.56 -16.29
N LEU A 3 7.48 -3.04 -15.42
CA LEU A 3 7.48 -1.61 -15.08
C LEU A 3 7.98 -0.75 -16.25
N ASN A 4 7.40 0.45 -16.37
CA ASN A 4 7.88 1.52 -17.25
C ASN A 4 9.21 2.10 -16.77
N TYR A 5 9.46 2.05 -15.46
CA TYR A 5 10.69 2.52 -14.81
C TYR A 5 11.25 1.38 -13.94
N PRO A 6 11.88 0.34 -14.52
CA PRO A 6 12.30 -0.85 -13.77
C PRO A 6 13.50 -0.59 -12.85
N VAL A 7 14.31 0.44 -13.14
CA VAL A 7 15.53 0.80 -12.39
C VAL A 7 15.58 2.29 -12.04
N ASP A 8 15.12 3.16 -12.95
CA ASP A 8 15.31 4.61 -12.85
C ASP A 8 14.28 5.27 -11.92
N LEU A 9 14.62 5.37 -10.63
CA LEU A 9 13.78 6.01 -9.62
C LEU A 9 13.59 7.52 -9.88
N GLU A 10 14.59 8.20 -10.44
CA GLU A 10 14.51 9.63 -10.72
C GLU A 10 13.55 9.92 -11.89
N ALA A 11 13.61 9.11 -12.95
CA ALA A 11 12.61 9.18 -14.02
C ALA A 11 11.20 8.87 -13.51
N TRP A 12 11.06 7.90 -12.60
CA TRP A 12 9.78 7.63 -11.93
C TRP A 12 9.27 8.84 -11.13
N TYR A 13 10.12 9.50 -10.33
CA TYR A 13 9.75 10.71 -9.62
C TYR A 13 9.35 11.85 -10.57
N ALA A 14 10.12 12.06 -11.64
CA ALA A 14 9.80 13.07 -12.64
C ALA A 14 8.43 12.82 -13.30
N TRP A 15 8.11 11.56 -13.59
CA TRP A 15 6.79 11.16 -14.08
C TRP A 15 5.70 11.43 -13.03
N GLN A 16 5.89 10.99 -11.78
CA GLN A 16 4.91 11.15 -10.71
C GLN A 16 4.61 12.63 -10.42
N GLN A 17 5.63 13.49 -10.49
CA GLN A 17 5.49 14.94 -10.33
C GLN A 17 4.65 15.57 -11.45
N ARG A 18 4.82 15.10 -12.70
CA ARG A 18 4.02 15.60 -13.84
C ARG A 18 2.53 15.31 -13.66
N GLN A 19 2.19 14.13 -13.15
CA GLN A 19 0.80 13.75 -12.87
C GLN A 19 0.15 14.57 -11.74
N ASN A 20 0.96 15.02 -10.77
CA ASN A 20 0.52 15.72 -9.56
C ASN A 20 0.79 17.23 -9.58
N THR A 21 0.93 17.85 -10.75
CA THR A 21 1.36 19.24 -10.95
C THR A 21 0.66 20.25 -10.01
N LEU A 22 -0.65 20.09 -9.75
CA LEU A 22 -1.40 20.96 -8.83
C LEU A 22 -1.18 20.68 -7.33
N ARG A 23 -0.92 19.43 -6.92
CA ARG A 23 -0.58 19.07 -5.52
C ARG A 23 0.81 19.55 -5.15
N TRP A 24 1.74 19.53 -6.10
CA TRP A 24 3.15 19.86 -5.85
C TRP A 24 3.47 21.35 -5.88
N VAL A 25 2.74 22.17 -6.65
CA VAL A 25 2.86 23.64 -6.58
C VAL A 25 2.60 24.17 -5.16
N LYS A 26 1.67 23.55 -4.41
CA LYS A 26 1.46 23.84 -2.98
C LYS A 26 2.63 23.41 -2.10
N GLY A 27 3.22 22.23 -2.35
CA GLY A 27 4.39 21.74 -1.62
C GLY A 27 5.64 22.61 -1.86
N ARG A 28 5.86 23.07 -3.09
CA ARG A 28 6.96 24.00 -3.42
C ARG A 28 6.79 25.39 -2.79
N ALA A 29 5.57 25.91 -2.70
CA ALA A 29 5.31 27.17 -1.99
C ALA A 29 5.61 27.05 -0.49
N GLN A 30 5.26 25.92 0.14
CA GLN A 30 5.60 25.63 1.53
C GLN A 30 7.11 25.43 1.73
N ASN A 31 7.80 24.77 0.80
CA ASN A 31 9.25 24.57 0.85
C ASN A 31 10.04 25.87 0.57
N MET A 32 9.55 26.77 -0.30
CA MET A 32 10.15 28.10 -0.49
C MET A 32 10.01 29.01 0.74
N VAL A 33 8.89 28.91 1.46
CA VAL A 33 8.70 29.62 2.74
C VAL A 33 9.63 29.06 3.82
N ARG A 34 9.93 27.75 3.81
CA ARG A 34 10.91 27.11 4.71
C ARG A 34 12.36 27.44 4.34
N ALA A 35 12.71 27.46 3.06
CA ALA A 35 14.04 27.82 2.58
C ALA A 35 14.45 29.27 2.94
N ARG A 36 13.48 30.18 3.06
CA ARG A 36 13.72 31.56 3.52
C ARG A 36 14.00 31.69 5.02
N ARG A 37 13.85 30.63 5.82
CA ARG A 37 14.11 30.64 7.27
C ARG A 37 15.49 30.13 7.69
N GLY A 38 16.35 29.73 6.75
CA GLY A 38 17.74 29.34 7.07
C GLY A 38 17.88 28.04 7.87
N ASP A 39 16.84 27.20 7.95
CA ASP A 39 16.93 25.87 8.55
C ASP A 39 17.82 24.96 7.68
N GLN A 40 18.77 24.27 8.32
CA GLN A 40 19.57 23.21 7.71
C GLN A 40 18.66 22.25 6.92
N GLN A 41 18.91 22.16 5.61
CA GLN A 41 18.16 21.35 4.64
C GLN A 41 17.76 19.94 5.13
N ASP A 42 16.47 19.66 5.07
CA ASP A 42 15.85 18.43 4.53
C ASP A 42 16.36 17.05 5.03
N MET A 43 16.73 16.90 6.30
CA MET A 43 16.89 15.54 6.86
C MET A 43 15.56 14.97 7.33
N VAL A 44 15.24 13.78 6.81
CA VAL A 44 14.05 13.01 7.18
C VAL A 44 14.12 12.69 8.69
N SER A 45 13.08 13.04 9.43
CA SER A 45 12.94 12.77 10.86
C SER A 45 11.71 11.92 11.16
N GLY A 46 11.67 11.35 12.36
CA GLY A 46 10.56 10.53 12.81
C GLY A 46 10.69 10.09 14.26
N MET A 47 9.72 9.33 14.71
CA MET A 47 9.74 8.69 16.03
C MET A 47 10.36 7.30 15.89
N LEU A 48 11.46 7.05 16.58
CA LEU A 48 12.05 5.72 16.74
C LEU A 48 11.44 5.06 17.97
N TYR A 49 10.87 3.88 17.79
CA TYR A 49 10.48 2.98 18.87
C TYR A 49 11.44 1.79 18.88
N THR A 50 12.01 1.44 20.03
CA THR A 50 12.87 0.27 20.17
C THR A 50 12.37 -0.68 21.24
N ARG A 51 12.48 -1.98 20.97
CA ARG A 51 12.16 -3.07 21.90
C ARG A 51 13.28 -4.10 21.87
N GLY A 52 13.60 -4.63 23.05
CA GLY A 52 14.75 -5.51 23.25
C GLY A 52 16.06 -4.72 23.38
N ALA A 53 17.05 -5.30 24.06
CA ALA A 53 18.30 -4.60 24.38
C ALA A 53 19.11 -4.21 23.12
N ILE A 54 19.07 -5.05 22.08
CA ILE A 54 19.79 -4.83 20.83
C ILE A 54 18.83 -5.12 19.66
N PRO A 55 18.18 -4.08 19.10
CA PRO A 55 17.37 -4.25 17.91
C PRO A 55 18.19 -4.81 16.73
N ARG A 56 17.70 -5.89 16.11
CA ARG A 56 18.30 -6.54 14.94
C ARG A 56 17.55 -6.21 13.64
N VAL A 57 16.28 -5.82 13.75
CA VAL A 57 15.40 -5.48 12.63
C VAL A 57 14.95 -4.03 12.76
N LEU A 58 15.00 -3.28 11.66
CA LEU A 58 14.41 -1.95 11.55
C LEU A 58 13.23 -2.00 10.58
N ILE A 59 12.01 -1.77 11.08
CA ILE A 59 10.81 -1.63 10.25
C ILE A 59 10.53 -0.14 10.05
N VAL A 60 10.31 0.26 8.80
CA VAL A 60 10.24 1.67 8.41
C VAL A 60 8.89 2.00 7.82
N LEU A 61 8.18 2.92 8.46
CA LEU A 61 6.87 3.40 8.03
C LEU A 61 6.98 4.84 7.55
N ASP A 62 6.45 5.11 6.36
CA ASP A 62 6.26 6.47 5.85
C ASP A 62 4.84 7.00 6.05
N SER A 63 3.89 6.11 6.33
CA SER A 63 2.50 6.44 6.67
C SER A 63 1.87 5.35 7.53
N PHE A 64 0.76 5.68 8.19
CA PHE A 64 -0.10 4.73 8.90
C PHE A 64 -1.33 4.32 8.07
N SER A 65 -1.24 4.37 6.74
CA SER A 65 -2.33 3.87 5.90
C SER A 65 -2.67 2.41 6.25
N PRO A 66 -3.92 1.95 6.06
CA PRO A 66 -4.30 0.57 6.37
C PRO A 66 -3.38 -0.47 5.70
N THR A 67 -3.00 -0.26 4.44
CA THR A 67 -2.10 -1.16 3.72
C THR A 67 -0.68 -1.12 4.27
N SER A 68 -0.16 0.06 4.65
CA SER A 68 1.15 0.18 5.30
C SER A 68 1.19 -0.56 6.64
N ARG A 69 0.15 -0.39 7.47
CA ARG A 69 0.08 -1.07 8.78
C ARG A 69 -0.04 -2.59 8.62
N ASN A 70 -0.90 -3.05 7.70
CA ASN A 70 -1.06 -4.48 7.43
C ASN A 70 0.24 -5.13 6.93
N ALA A 71 0.96 -4.46 6.02
CA ALA A 71 2.19 -5.02 5.46
C ALA A 71 3.37 -5.02 6.45
N LEU A 72 3.50 -3.99 7.30
CA LEU A 72 4.71 -3.79 8.11
C LEU A 72 4.54 -4.06 9.60
N LEU A 73 3.34 -3.92 10.17
CA LEU A 73 3.13 -4.09 11.62
C LEU A 73 2.55 -5.45 11.99
N GLU A 74 1.80 -6.11 11.11
CA GLU A 74 1.28 -7.47 11.38
C GLU A 74 2.39 -8.50 11.68
N PRO A 75 3.56 -8.49 11.01
CA PRO A 75 4.65 -9.40 11.35
C PRO A 75 5.17 -9.28 12.81
N LEU A 76 4.93 -8.14 13.48
CA LEU A 76 5.38 -7.92 14.86
C LEU A 76 4.79 -8.94 15.85
N LYS A 77 3.62 -9.50 15.56
CA LYS A 77 2.96 -10.54 16.36
C LYS A 77 3.80 -11.80 16.48
N HIS A 78 4.57 -12.10 15.44
CA HIS A 78 5.31 -13.34 15.27
C HIS A 78 6.80 -13.19 15.57
N LEU A 79 7.30 -11.97 15.78
CA LEU A 79 8.69 -11.66 16.13
C LEU A 79 8.93 -11.72 17.65
N GLU A 80 8.47 -12.78 18.29
CA GLU A 80 8.62 -13.00 19.74
C GLU A 80 10.05 -13.45 20.08
N GLY A 81 10.90 -12.51 20.50
CA GLY A 81 12.31 -12.78 20.87
C GLY A 81 13.32 -12.07 19.98
N VAL A 82 12.87 -11.46 18.90
CA VAL A 82 13.70 -10.58 18.06
C VAL A 82 13.64 -9.15 18.62
N GLY A 83 14.80 -8.54 18.82
CA GLY A 83 14.88 -7.10 19.09
C GLY A 83 14.47 -6.30 17.85
N VAL A 84 13.51 -5.40 17.98
CA VAL A 84 12.92 -4.66 16.85
C VAL A 84 12.98 -3.15 17.09
N ALA A 85 13.27 -2.42 16.03
CA ALA A 85 13.11 -0.99 15.95
C ALA A 85 12.03 -0.64 14.92
N LEU A 86 11.19 0.36 15.22
CA LEU A 86 10.23 0.95 14.30
C LEU A 86 10.60 2.41 14.09
N TRP A 87 10.74 2.85 12.85
CA TRP A 87 10.90 4.27 12.53
C TRP A 87 9.68 4.79 11.80
N CYS A 88 8.94 5.66 12.48
CA CYS A 88 7.60 6.08 12.12
C CYS A 88 7.54 7.58 11.79
N PRO A 89 6.53 8.04 11.03
CA PRO A 89 6.42 9.44 10.67
C PRO A 89 5.99 10.35 11.82
N SER A 90 5.32 9.78 12.82
CA SER A 90 4.83 10.48 14.00
C SER A 90 4.65 9.47 15.14
N GLU A 91 4.01 9.91 16.22
CA GLU A 91 3.54 9.08 17.32
C GLU A 91 2.84 7.82 16.77
N ALA A 92 3.21 6.64 17.31
CA ALA A 92 2.72 5.32 16.91
C ALA A 92 2.28 4.44 18.10
N SER A 93 2.23 4.95 19.34
CA SER A 93 1.96 4.18 20.56
C SER A 93 0.63 3.44 20.49
N GLU A 94 -0.38 4.01 19.82
CA GLU A 94 -1.68 3.36 19.63
C GLU A 94 -1.57 2.01 18.88
N TYR A 95 -0.57 1.87 18.00
CA TYR A 95 -0.35 0.65 17.23
C TYR A 95 0.53 -0.37 17.96
N LEU A 96 1.19 0.02 19.05
CA LEU A 96 2.04 -0.89 19.85
C LEU A 96 1.27 -1.57 20.99
N ASN A 97 -0.02 -1.29 21.08
CA ASN A 97 -0.99 -2.01 21.89
C ASN A 97 -2.07 -2.62 21.00
N GLY A 98 -2.77 -3.63 21.50
CA GLY A 98 -3.93 -4.20 20.81
C GLY A 98 -3.56 -4.95 19.55
N GLN A 99 -4.08 -4.52 18.38
CA GLN A 99 -4.12 -5.33 17.16
C GLN A 99 -2.75 -5.85 16.68
N TYR A 100 -1.66 -5.09 16.85
CA TYR A 100 -0.31 -5.49 16.38
C TYR A 100 0.62 -5.95 17.51
N ALA A 101 0.12 -6.01 18.75
CA ALA A 101 0.87 -6.51 19.88
C ALA A 101 0.96 -8.05 19.80
N SER A 102 2.14 -8.58 20.15
CA SER A 102 2.33 -10.01 20.41
C SER A 102 1.79 -10.38 21.81
N THR A 103 1.71 -11.67 22.12
CA THR A 103 1.34 -12.11 23.48
C THR A 103 2.36 -11.67 24.54
N ARG A 104 3.64 -11.60 24.13
CA ARG A 104 4.76 -11.31 25.02
C ARG A 104 5.02 -9.83 25.29
N TYR A 105 4.69 -8.97 24.33
CA TYR A 105 5.08 -7.57 24.34
C TYR A 105 3.90 -6.63 24.11
N SER A 106 3.84 -5.56 24.90
CA SER A 106 2.91 -4.44 24.75
C SER A 106 3.65 -3.12 24.67
N ARG A 107 2.92 -2.00 24.67
CA ARG A 107 3.52 -0.65 24.57
C ARG A 107 4.58 -0.38 25.63
N LYS A 108 4.46 -0.93 26.84
CA LYS A 108 5.41 -0.68 27.95
C LYS A 108 6.83 -1.16 27.65
N ASP A 109 6.96 -2.11 26.72
CA ASP A 109 8.25 -2.71 26.35
C ASP A 109 9.00 -1.91 25.28
N TRP A 110 8.41 -0.79 24.83
CA TRP A 110 8.98 0.09 23.82
C TRP A 110 9.50 1.40 24.42
N THR A 111 10.74 1.74 24.09
CA THR A 111 11.29 3.09 24.31
C THR A 111 11.05 3.93 23.07
N ALA A 112 10.57 5.17 23.25
CA ALA A 112 10.30 6.09 22.14
C ALA A 112 11.27 7.26 22.18
N THR A 113 11.87 7.61 21.05
CA THR A 113 12.81 8.75 20.94
C THR A 113 12.68 9.38 19.56
N PRO A 114 12.49 10.71 19.45
CA PRO A 114 12.58 11.38 18.16
C PRO A 114 14.02 11.30 17.64
N ILE A 115 14.18 10.97 16.36
CA ILE A 115 15.49 10.91 15.70
C ILE A 115 15.42 11.49 14.29
N ARG A 116 16.59 11.83 13.76
CA ARG A 116 16.85 12.13 12.36
C ARG A 116 17.52 10.93 11.66
N ALA A 117 17.49 10.93 10.33
CA ALA A 117 18.05 9.87 9.50
C ALA A 117 19.54 9.61 9.77
N ASP A 118 20.34 10.66 10.01
CA ASP A 118 21.77 10.60 10.28
C ASP A 118 22.10 9.97 11.64
N GLU A 119 21.14 9.92 12.56
CA GLU A 119 21.29 9.30 13.88
C GLU A 119 21.05 7.77 13.86
N LEU A 120 20.50 7.21 12.76
CA LEU A 120 20.18 5.78 12.66
C LEU A 120 21.40 4.89 12.96
N ALA A 121 22.57 5.27 12.45
CA ALA A 121 23.80 4.52 12.63
C ALA A 121 24.24 4.45 14.10
N GLU A 122 24.12 5.55 14.84
CA GLU A 122 24.46 5.62 16.26
C GLU A 122 23.43 4.87 17.12
N LYS A 123 22.14 5.07 16.87
CA LYS A 123 21.07 4.52 17.70
C LYS A 123 20.80 3.04 17.46
N LEU A 124 21.14 2.51 16.30
CA LEU A 124 20.80 1.14 15.88
C LEU A 124 22.02 0.32 15.41
N PRO A 125 23.09 0.18 16.22
CA PRO A 125 24.30 -0.54 15.81
C PRO A 125 24.09 -2.05 15.59
N GLY A 126 23.05 -2.62 16.19
CA GLY A 126 22.72 -4.04 16.11
C GLY A 126 21.91 -4.45 14.86
N VAL A 127 21.37 -3.50 14.10
CA VAL A 127 20.46 -3.82 12.99
C VAL A 127 21.21 -4.56 11.88
N ARG A 128 20.55 -5.57 11.30
CA ARG A 128 21.04 -6.41 10.20
C ARG A 128 20.07 -6.52 9.03
N LEU A 129 18.84 -6.06 9.24
CA LEU A 129 17.78 -6.11 8.23
C LEU A 129 16.88 -4.89 8.38
N VAL A 130 16.59 -4.24 7.26
CA VAL A 130 15.60 -3.16 7.14
C VAL A 130 14.39 -3.70 6.38
N LEU A 131 13.18 -3.46 6.90
CA LEU A 131 11.91 -3.80 6.25
C LEU A 131 11.15 -2.50 5.93
N SER A 132 10.74 -2.30 4.67
CA SER A 132 10.05 -1.09 4.21
C SER A 132 9.06 -1.39 3.09
N LEU A 133 8.22 -0.41 2.72
CA LEU A 133 7.42 -0.45 1.49
C LEU A 133 8.22 -0.07 0.24
N GLY A 134 9.42 0.51 0.42
CA GLY A 134 10.34 0.81 -0.66
C GLY A 134 11.04 2.16 -0.53
N HIS A 135 12.18 2.27 -1.21
CA HIS A 135 13.04 3.46 -1.17
C HIS A 135 12.54 4.67 -1.96
N TYR A 136 11.36 4.58 -2.57
CA TYR A 136 10.70 5.70 -3.25
C TYR A 136 9.95 6.61 -2.25
N LEU A 137 9.89 6.22 -0.98
CA LEU A 137 9.32 7.01 0.11
C LEU A 137 10.45 7.64 0.95
N PRO A 138 10.23 8.80 1.61
CA PRO A 138 11.31 9.53 2.28
C PRO A 138 12.08 8.73 3.34
N ARG A 139 11.41 8.05 4.28
CA ARG A 139 12.08 7.23 5.30
C ARG A 139 12.60 5.93 4.72
N GLY A 140 11.85 5.30 3.80
CA GLY A 140 12.32 4.17 3.03
C GLY A 140 13.66 4.44 2.34
N HIS A 141 13.82 5.62 1.73
CA HIS A 141 15.04 6.08 1.08
C HIS A 141 16.20 6.24 2.07
N ALA A 142 15.97 6.96 3.17
CA ALA A 142 16.96 7.16 4.22
C ALA A 142 17.43 5.82 4.84
N ALA A 143 16.50 4.91 5.09
CA ALA A 143 16.81 3.59 5.63
C ALA A 143 17.52 2.69 4.61
N TYR A 144 17.24 2.84 3.31
CA TYR A 144 17.98 2.14 2.25
C TYR A 144 19.43 2.62 2.18
N ARG A 145 19.67 3.93 2.28
CA ARG A 145 21.03 4.48 2.39
C ARG A 145 21.76 3.93 3.61
N PHE A 146 21.12 3.96 4.78
CA PHE A 146 21.64 3.35 6.00
C PHE A 146 22.00 1.87 5.80
N ALA A 147 21.11 1.10 5.17
CA ALA A 147 21.35 -0.32 4.89
C ALA A 147 22.57 -0.54 3.98
N ARG A 148 22.69 0.25 2.91
CA ARG A 148 23.82 0.18 1.99
C ARG A 148 25.15 0.56 2.63
N GLU A 149 25.18 1.65 3.39
CA GLU A 149 26.38 2.12 4.09
C GLU A 149 26.88 1.11 5.14
N ARG A 150 25.96 0.33 5.73
CA ARG A 150 26.25 -0.74 6.69
C ARG A 150 26.48 -2.12 6.06
N GLY A 151 26.20 -2.29 4.76
CA GLY A 151 26.26 -3.60 4.10
C GLY A 151 25.25 -4.62 4.66
N ILE A 152 24.05 -4.16 5.05
CA ILE A 152 23.00 -5.01 5.63
C ILE A 152 21.81 -5.17 4.66
N ALA A 153 20.94 -6.15 4.92
CA ALA A 153 19.80 -6.43 4.06
C ALA A 153 18.76 -5.31 4.07
N TYR A 154 18.14 -5.09 2.91
CA TYR A 154 16.99 -4.22 2.73
C TYR A 154 15.88 -4.97 2.01
N TRP A 155 14.74 -5.12 2.68
CA TRP A 155 13.59 -5.88 2.22
C TRP A 155 12.41 -4.95 1.94
N VAL A 156 11.76 -5.17 0.81
CA VAL A 156 10.57 -4.46 0.35
C VAL A 156 9.36 -5.37 0.49
N VAL A 157 8.32 -4.89 1.17
CA VAL A 157 7.03 -5.60 1.29
C VAL A 157 6.04 -4.99 0.32
N GLN A 158 5.49 -5.81 -0.58
CA GLN A 158 4.36 -5.41 -1.40
C GLN A 158 3.17 -5.09 -0.49
N HIS A 159 2.50 -3.97 -0.74
CA HIS A 159 1.35 -3.52 0.06
C HIS A 159 0.12 -3.14 -0.77
N GLY A 160 0.22 -3.28 -2.09
CA GLY A 160 -0.84 -2.93 -3.03
C GLY A 160 -0.64 -3.64 -4.37
N LEU A 161 -1.64 -3.52 -5.23
CA LEU A 161 -1.60 -4.08 -6.57
C LEU A 161 -0.67 -3.26 -7.46
N LEU A 162 0.06 -3.95 -8.33
CA LEU A 162 1.14 -3.40 -9.14
C LEU A 162 0.66 -3.06 -10.54
N VAL A 163 0.90 -1.84 -10.96
CA VAL A 163 0.70 -1.34 -12.33
C VAL A 163 2.06 -1.04 -12.97
N PRO A 164 2.16 -0.82 -14.30
CA PRO A 164 3.45 -0.49 -14.93
C PRO A 164 4.13 0.78 -14.39
N HIS A 165 3.36 1.65 -13.73
CA HIS A 165 3.87 2.86 -13.11
C HIS A 165 4.23 2.68 -11.62
N ALA A 166 4.26 1.46 -11.10
CA ALA A 166 4.79 1.21 -9.77
C ALA A 166 6.28 1.63 -9.71
N PRO A 167 6.75 2.14 -8.57
CA PRO A 167 8.15 2.57 -8.41
C PRO A 167 9.12 1.39 -8.54
N PRO A 168 10.34 1.60 -9.05
CA PRO A 168 11.34 0.54 -9.08
C PRO A 168 11.72 0.07 -7.68
N LEU A 169 12.13 -1.19 -7.59
CA LEU A 169 12.75 -1.76 -6.40
C LEU A 169 14.16 -1.19 -6.19
N PRO A 170 14.64 -1.07 -4.94
CA PRO A 170 16.03 -0.75 -4.67
C PRO A 170 16.98 -1.78 -5.29
N ILE A 171 18.22 -1.38 -5.55
CA ILE A 171 19.26 -2.28 -6.07
C ILE A 171 19.71 -3.23 -4.96
N GLY A 172 19.81 -4.53 -5.24
CA GLY A 172 20.30 -5.51 -4.25
C GLY A 172 19.29 -5.83 -3.13
N SER A 173 18.02 -5.45 -3.28
CA SER A 173 16.99 -5.71 -2.27
C SER A 173 16.32 -7.07 -2.42
N THR A 174 15.66 -7.51 -1.35
CA THR A 174 14.72 -8.63 -1.40
C THR A 174 13.29 -8.10 -1.47
N LEU A 175 12.47 -8.60 -2.39
CA LEU A 175 11.04 -8.33 -2.47
C LEU A 175 10.24 -9.46 -1.81
N LEU A 176 9.31 -9.10 -0.93
CA LEU A 176 8.27 -9.97 -0.40
C LEU A 176 6.96 -9.66 -1.16
N ALA A 177 6.63 -10.50 -2.14
CA ALA A 177 5.55 -10.31 -3.10
C ALA A 177 4.28 -11.07 -2.71
N PHE A 178 3.13 -10.64 -3.24
CA PHE A 178 1.86 -11.34 -3.04
C PHE A 178 1.80 -12.67 -3.80
N SER A 179 2.37 -12.73 -5.01
CA SER A 179 2.45 -13.94 -5.85
C SER A 179 3.76 -13.97 -6.64
N ASP A 180 4.03 -15.11 -7.29
CA ASP A 180 5.19 -15.24 -8.18
C ASP A 180 5.05 -14.32 -9.42
N GLU A 181 3.84 -14.13 -9.94
CA GLU A 181 3.56 -13.20 -11.04
C GLU A 181 3.84 -11.75 -10.63
N ASP A 182 3.48 -11.37 -9.41
CA ASP A 182 3.80 -10.05 -8.86
C ASP A 182 5.30 -9.86 -8.66
N ALA A 183 5.99 -10.90 -8.17
CA ALA A 183 7.45 -10.89 -8.04
C ALA A 183 8.12 -10.69 -9.41
N GLN A 184 7.71 -11.45 -10.43
CA GLN A 184 8.22 -11.34 -11.79
C GLN A 184 7.93 -9.97 -12.40
N PHE A 185 6.70 -9.47 -12.22
CA PHE A 185 6.27 -8.17 -12.75
C PHE A 185 7.09 -7.03 -12.14
N TRP A 186 7.21 -6.97 -10.81
CA TRP A 186 7.90 -5.87 -10.14
C TRP A 186 9.42 -5.94 -10.34
N ALA A 187 10.01 -7.14 -10.30
CA ALA A 187 11.42 -7.32 -10.62
C ALA A 187 11.71 -6.91 -12.08
N SER A 188 10.74 -7.06 -13.00
CA SER A 188 10.88 -6.61 -14.39
C SER A 188 12.14 -7.17 -15.08
N GLY A 189 12.43 -8.45 -14.83
CA GLY A 189 13.59 -9.15 -15.39
C GLY A 189 14.93 -8.82 -14.73
N ARG A 190 14.94 -7.99 -13.69
CA ARG A 190 16.14 -7.67 -12.92
C ARG A 190 16.64 -8.89 -12.14
N ARG A 191 17.96 -9.07 -12.13
CA ARG A 191 18.65 -10.16 -11.42
C ARG A 191 19.29 -9.72 -10.10
N ASP A 192 19.32 -8.41 -9.85
CA ASP A 192 19.85 -7.83 -8.62
C ASP A 192 18.80 -7.80 -7.49
N VAL A 193 17.59 -8.30 -7.74
CA VAL A 193 16.51 -8.40 -6.76
C VAL A 193 16.23 -9.87 -6.47
N GLN A 194 16.23 -10.24 -5.19
CA GLN A 194 15.75 -11.54 -4.74
C GLN A 194 14.26 -11.46 -4.42
N THR A 195 13.51 -12.55 -4.56
CA THR A 195 12.06 -12.53 -4.38
C THR A 195 11.59 -13.69 -3.50
N HIS A 196 10.65 -13.42 -2.59
CA HIS A 196 9.88 -14.42 -1.88
C HIS A 196 8.39 -14.14 -2.06
N THR A 197 7.62 -15.18 -2.33
CA THR A 197 6.16 -15.09 -2.36
C THR A 197 5.62 -15.34 -0.95
N VAL A 198 4.93 -14.34 -0.40
CA VAL A 198 4.42 -14.35 0.98
C VAL A 198 2.90 -14.21 1.07
N GLY A 199 2.23 -13.87 -0.03
CA GLY A 199 0.79 -13.58 -0.03
C GLY A 199 0.43 -12.18 0.45
N SER A 200 -0.85 -11.82 0.35
CA SER A 200 -1.33 -10.50 0.75
C SER A 200 -1.95 -10.52 2.14
N GLN A 201 -1.29 -9.90 3.13
CA GLN A 201 -1.86 -9.76 4.48
C GLN A 201 -3.18 -9.00 4.48
N LEU A 202 -3.38 -8.08 3.53
CA LEU A 202 -4.64 -7.37 3.36
C LEU A 202 -5.78 -8.34 3.01
N LEU A 203 -5.58 -9.19 2.00
CA LEU A 203 -6.59 -10.17 1.58
C LEU A 203 -6.77 -11.26 2.64
N TYR A 204 -5.69 -11.73 3.26
CA TYR A 204 -5.76 -12.71 4.35
C TYR A 204 -6.58 -12.22 5.54
N ARG A 205 -6.63 -10.90 5.79
CA ARG A 205 -7.51 -10.34 6.83
C ARG A 205 -8.94 -10.12 6.33
N ALA A 206 -9.12 -9.78 5.05
CA ALA A 206 -10.45 -9.55 4.48
C ALA A 206 -11.35 -10.79 4.61
N ILE A 207 -10.79 -12.00 4.43
CA ILE A 207 -11.55 -13.26 4.60
C ILE A 207 -12.00 -13.48 6.06
N GLN A 208 -11.17 -13.11 7.05
CA GLN A 208 -11.49 -13.27 8.47
C GLN A 208 -12.62 -12.33 8.93
N ASN A 209 -12.86 -11.26 8.19
CA ASN A 209 -13.97 -10.34 8.42
C ASN A 209 -15.26 -10.75 7.68
N THR A 210 -15.31 -11.96 7.12
CA THR A 210 -16.54 -12.50 6.53
C THR A 210 -17.52 -12.82 7.67
N HIS A 211 -18.39 -11.87 7.99
CA HIS A 211 -19.58 -12.16 8.80
C HIS A 211 -20.43 -13.16 8.01
N GLY A 212 -20.57 -14.39 8.52
CA GLY A 212 -21.14 -15.56 7.82
C GLY A 212 -22.60 -15.47 7.38
N GLU A 213 -23.10 -14.30 7.02
CA GLU A 213 -24.43 -14.06 6.49
C GLU A 213 -24.36 -13.87 4.97
N THR A 214 -24.57 -14.97 4.26
CA THR A 214 -24.92 -14.98 2.84
C THR A 214 -26.41 -14.63 2.68
N THR A 215 -26.78 -13.36 2.90
CA THR A 215 -28.19 -12.92 2.86
C THR A 215 -28.48 -11.91 1.75
N LYS A 216 -28.82 -12.46 0.58
CA LYS A 216 -30.10 -12.31 -0.16
C LYS A 216 -30.64 -10.92 -0.54
N SER A 217 -29.90 -9.84 -0.36
CA SER A 217 -30.18 -8.58 -1.07
C SER A 217 -28.86 -7.99 -1.51
N LEU A 218 -28.49 -8.22 -2.77
CA LEU A 218 -27.43 -7.46 -3.41
C LEU A 218 -27.95 -6.03 -3.49
N GLY A 219 -27.57 -5.18 -2.53
CA GLY A 219 -27.89 -3.76 -2.56
C GLY A 219 -27.40 -3.12 -3.86
N LYS A 220 -27.64 -1.81 -4.05
CA LYS A 220 -27.18 -1.10 -5.26
C LYS A 220 -25.69 -1.32 -5.51
N ILE A 221 -25.32 -1.48 -6.78
CA ILE A 221 -23.92 -1.67 -7.18
C ILE A 221 -23.09 -0.47 -6.72
N LEU A 222 -22.00 -0.71 -6.00
CA LEU A 222 -21.06 0.33 -5.63
C LEU A 222 -19.96 0.44 -6.67
N PHE A 223 -19.89 1.58 -7.37
CA PHE A 223 -18.76 1.90 -8.21
C PHE A 223 -17.68 2.63 -7.38
N LEU A 224 -16.55 1.98 -7.12
CA LEU A 224 -15.48 2.54 -6.30
C LEU A 224 -14.69 3.61 -7.07
N GLY A 225 -14.61 4.80 -6.48
CA GLY A 225 -13.88 5.93 -7.01
C GLY A 225 -12.37 5.73 -6.95
N GLN A 226 -11.70 6.17 -8.01
CA GLN A 226 -10.24 6.14 -8.16
C GLN A 226 -9.72 7.40 -8.89
N MET A 227 -10.49 8.50 -8.90
CA MET A 227 -10.14 9.71 -9.68
C MET A 227 -8.85 10.42 -9.21
N HIS A 228 -8.32 10.01 -8.06
CA HIS A 228 -7.05 10.50 -7.51
C HIS A 228 -5.82 9.73 -8.04
N GLY A 229 -6.03 8.58 -8.68
CA GLY A 229 -4.96 7.75 -9.23
C GLY A 229 -4.19 8.47 -10.34
N ALA A 230 -2.87 8.28 -10.38
CA ALA A 230 -1.99 8.89 -11.37
C ALA A 230 -1.80 8.01 -12.62
N GLU A 231 -2.25 6.77 -12.57
CA GLU A 231 -1.97 5.71 -13.53
C GLU A 231 -2.80 5.84 -14.81
N LEU A 232 -3.99 6.44 -14.68
CA LEU A 232 -4.85 6.85 -15.80
C LEU A 232 -5.16 8.34 -15.69
N PRO A 233 -5.42 9.02 -16.83
CA PRO A 233 -5.97 10.37 -16.80
C PRO A 233 -7.27 10.39 -15.97
N ARG A 234 -7.46 11.41 -15.12
CA ARG A 234 -8.68 11.59 -14.31
C ARG A 234 -9.97 11.46 -15.15
N ALA A 235 -9.97 12.03 -16.35
CA ALA A 235 -11.11 11.96 -17.27
C ALA A 235 -11.45 10.51 -17.67
N SER A 236 -10.46 9.61 -17.70
CA SER A 236 -10.66 8.18 -17.98
C SER A 236 -11.42 7.51 -16.83
N PHE A 237 -11.00 7.71 -15.58
CA PHE A 237 -11.73 7.23 -14.40
C PHE A 237 -13.15 7.78 -14.34
N ALA A 238 -13.29 9.09 -14.55
CA ALA A 238 -14.58 9.76 -14.53
C ALA A 238 -15.51 9.18 -15.62
N ARG A 239 -15.02 9.01 -16.85
CA ARG A 239 -15.79 8.42 -17.95
C ARG A 239 -16.18 6.97 -17.66
N ALA A 240 -15.28 6.18 -17.08
CA ALA A 240 -15.59 4.80 -16.72
C ALA A 240 -16.75 4.75 -15.71
N ALA A 241 -16.63 5.44 -14.57
CA ALA A 241 -17.67 5.48 -13.55
C ALA A 241 -18.99 6.05 -14.10
N HIS A 242 -18.93 7.18 -14.80
CA HIS A 242 -20.11 7.83 -15.37
C HIS A 242 -20.84 6.94 -16.39
N SER A 243 -20.12 6.41 -17.39
CA SER A 243 -20.72 5.56 -18.42
C SER A 243 -21.35 4.29 -17.85
N PHE A 244 -20.79 3.77 -16.76
CA PHE A 244 -21.35 2.64 -16.04
C PHE A 244 -22.64 3.03 -15.31
N LEU A 245 -22.57 4.07 -14.46
CA LEU A 245 -23.67 4.49 -13.58
C LEU A 245 -24.85 5.14 -14.34
N LYS A 246 -24.64 5.61 -15.56
CA LYS A 246 -25.76 6.03 -16.44
C LYS A 246 -26.56 4.85 -17.00
N ARG A 247 -25.99 3.63 -17.04
CA ARG A 247 -26.63 2.44 -17.63
C ARG A 247 -27.08 1.42 -16.59
N HIS A 248 -26.50 1.45 -15.40
CA HIS A 248 -26.76 0.49 -14.33
C HIS A 248 -27.20 1.22 -13.06
N ASP A 249 -28.18 0.67 -12.35
CA ASP A 249 -28.63 1.23 -11.06
C ASP A 249 -27.55 0.98 -10.00
N GLY A 250 -26.75 2.02 -9.74
CA GLY A 250 -25.62 1.97 -8.83
C GLY A 250 -25.39 3.29 -8.12
N ILE A 251 -24.44 3.26 -7.20
CA ILE A 251 -24.00 4.41 -6.41
C ILE A 251 -22.50 4.56 -6.62
N TYR A 252 -22.06 5.78 -6.89
CA TYR A 252 -20.64 6.08 -6.89
C TYR A 252 -20.14 6.25 -5.46
N ARG A 253 -19.07 5.56 -5.08
CA ARG A 253 -18.43 5.71 -3.78
C ARG A 253 -17.05 6.34 -3.94
N PRO A 254 -16.88 7.65 -3.67
CA PRO A 254 -15.60 8.33 -3.83
C PRO A 254 -14.51 7.72 -2.96
N HIS A 255 -13.26 7.71 -3.46
CA HIS A 255 -12.13 7.40 -2.58
C HIS A 255 -11.97 8.50 -1.52
N PRO A 256 -11.53 8.18 -0.28
CA PRO A 256 -11.24 9.19 0.74
C PRO A 256 -10.26 10.30 0.32
N SER A 257 -9.45 10.05 -0.72
CA SER A 257 -8.48 11.02 -1.28
C SER A 257 -9.05 11.93 -2.36
N GLU A 258 -10.29 11.73 -2.80
CA GLU A 258 -11.00 12.55 -3.80
C GLU A 258 -11.59 13.83 -3.18
N THR A 259 -10.75 14.59 -2.49
CA THR A 259 -11.14 15.80 -1.75
C THR A 259 -10.76 17.09 -2.46
N ASP A 260 -10.22 17.03 -3.68
CA ASP A 260 -9.87 18.22 -4.44
C ASP A 260 -11.10 18.88 -5.10
N LYS A 261 -10.96 20.14 -5.52
CA LYS A 261 -12.07 20.92 -6.09
C LYS A 261 -12.62 20.30 -7.36
N LEU A 262 -11.78 19.67 -8.21
CA LEU A 262 -12.23 19.06 -9.45
C LEU A 262 -13.05 17.81 -9.14
N SER A 263 -12.59 16.95 -8.24
CA SER A 263 -13.34 15.76 -7.81
C SER A 263 -14.72 16.14 -7.28
N ARG A 264 -14.80 17.14 -6.37
CA ARG A 264 -16.09 17.63 -5.85
C ARG A 264 -17.01 18.21 -6.93
N ALA A 265 -16.46 18.96 -7.89
CA ALA A 265 -17.24 19.51 -8.99
C ALA A 265 -17.78 18.40 -9.91
N THR A 266 -16.98 17.36 -10.18
CA THR A 266 -17.42 16.17 -10.90
C THR A 266 -18.54 15.44 -10.15
N HIS A 267 -18.43 15.24 -8.84
CA HIS A 267 -19.48 14.62 -8.04
C HIS A 267 -20.78 15.44 -8.07
N ALA A 268 -20.70 16.76 -7.91
CA ALA A 268 -21.87 17.64 -7.96
C ALA A 268 -22.56 17.62 -9.33
N LEU A 269 -21.80 17.59 -10.43
CA LEU A 269 -22.34 17.44 -11.78
C LEU A 269 -23.07 16.10 -11.94
N TRP A 270 -22.48 15.01 -11.43
CA TRP A 270 -23.10 13.69 -11.45
C TRP A 270 -24.39 13.62 -10.65
N GLU A 271 -24.46 14.27 -9.49
CA GLU A 271 -25.70 14.39 -8.71
C GLU A 271 -26.80 15.11 -9.52
N ILE A 272 -26.47 16.19 -10.23
CA ILE A 272 -27.40 16.89 -11.13
C ILE A 272 -27.90 15.96 -12.26
N GLU A 273 -27.03 15.08 -12.75
CA GLU A 273 -27.35 14.11 -13.81
C GLU A 273 -28.05 12.83 -13.29
N GLY A 274 -28.37 12.79 -11.99
CA GLY A 274 -29.12 11.71 -11.35
C GLY A 274 -28.26 10.53 -10.86
N ILE A 275 -26.94 10.65 -10.84
CA ILE A 275 -26.05 9.63 -10.27
C ILE A 275 -25.96 9.83 -8.76
N ALA A 276 -26.32 8.79 -8.00
CA ALA A 276 -26.20 8.81 -6.55
C ALA A 276 -24.72 8.74 -6.12
N ILE A 277 -24.35 9.58 -5.13
CA ILE A 277 -23.02 9.58 -4.51
C ILE A 277 -23.15 9.07 -3.07
N ASP A 278 -22.42 8.02 -2.74
CA ASP A 278 -22.30 7.52 -1.38
C ASP A 278 -21.41 8.47 -0.56
N ARG A 279 -22.03 9.15 0.41
CA ARG A 279 -21.35 10.04 1.36
C ARG A 279 -21.18 9.40 2.74
N SER A 280 -21.53 8.11 2.88
CA SER A 280 -21.36 7.39 4.13
C SER A 280 -19.88 7.24 4.48
N THR A 281 -19.62 7.16 5.78
CA THR A 281 -18.29 6.86 6.33
C THR A 281 -18.13 5.37 6.66
N THR A 282 -19.16 4.56 6.41
CA THR A 282 -19.16 3.11 6.67
C THR A 282 -18.02 2.44 5.92
N PRO A 283 -17.08 1.75 6.58
CA PRO A 283 -15.99 1.07 5.91
C PRO A 283 -16.45 0.11 4.80
N LEU A 284 -15.73 0.06 3.67
CA LEU A 284 -16.14 -0.75 2.51
C LEU A 284 -16.20 -2.26 2.83
N ASN A 285 -15.41 -2.71 3.78
CA ASN A 285 -15.40 -4.08 4.29
C ASN A 285 -16.66 -4.44 5.11
N GLU A 286 -17.49 -3.46 5.48
CA GLU A 286 -18.76 -3.65 6.19
C GLU A 286 -19.97 -3.56 5.24
N VAL A 287 -19.76 -3.18 3.98
CA VAL A 287 -20.83 -3.02 3.01
C VAL A 287 -20.98 -4.32 2.19
N PRO A 288 -22.16 -4.97 2.17
CA PRO A 288 -22.39 -6.23 1.46
C PRO A 288 -22.76 -6.04 -0.03
N ASN A 289 -22.70 -4.82 -0.54
CA ASN A 289 -23.13 -4.48 -1.89
C ASN A 289 -22.15 -5.02 -2.95
N PRO A 290 -22.64 -5.43 -4.14
CA PRO A 290 -21.78 -5.72 -5.26
C PRO A 290 -20.86 -4.56 -5.61
N VAL A 291 -19.63 -4.86 -6.02
CA VAL A 291 -18.58 -3.87 -6.23
C VAL A 291 -18.15 -3.83 -7.69
N VAL A 292 -18.01 -2.62 -8.24
CA VAL A 292 -17.36 -2.39 -9.53
C VAL A 292 -16.29 -1.34 -9.38
N SER A 293 -15.15 -1.51 -10.04
CA SER A 293 -14.10 -0.49 -10.05
C SER A 293 -13.29 -0.54 -11.34
N VAL A 294 -12.36 0.40 -11.54
CA VAL A 294 -11.46 0.32 -12.70
C VAL A 294 -10.35 -0.69 -12.42
N PHE A 295 -9.68 -0.59 -11.27
CA PHE A 295 -8.66 -1.55 -10.83
C PHE A 295 -8.41 -1.50 -9.30
N SER A 296 -9.42 -1.16 -8.49
CA SER A 296 -9.26 -1.08 -7.04
C SER A 296 -9.05 -2.45 -6.39
N THR A 297 -8.15 -2.52 -5.40
CA THR A 297 -8.00 -3.69 -4.51
C THR A 297 -9.31 -4.09 -3.83
N GLY A 298 -10.23 -3.15 -3.64
CA GLY A 298 -11.57 -3.40 -3.10
C GLY A 298 -12.39 -4.41 -3.89
N VAL A 299 -12.07 -4.65 -5.17
CA VAL A 299 -12.68 -5.73 -5.98
C VAL A 299 -12.27 -7.11 -5.44
N LEU A 300 -10.97 -7.30 -5.15
CA LEU A 300 -10.45 -8.55 -4.60
C LEU A 300 -10.91 -8.75 -3.14
N GLU A 301 -10.93 -7.67 -2.35
CA GLU A 301 -11.45 -7.71 -0.98
C GLU A 301 -12.97 -8.00 -0.93
N ALA A 302 -13.73 -7.64 -1.96
CA ALA A 302 -15.14 -8.04 -2.08
C ALA A 302 -15.26 -9.51 -2.52
N ALA A 303 -14.54 -9.90 -3.56
CA ALA A 303 -14.55 -11.27 -4.07
C ALA A 303 -14.19 -12.31 -2.99
N ILE A 304 -13.17 -12.03 -2.17
CA ILE A 304 -12.75 -12.94 -1.09
C ILE A 304 -13.78 -13.08 0.03
N ARG A 305 -14.65 -12.08 0.22
CA ARG A 305 -15.78 -12.12 1.16
C ARG A 305 -17.02 -12.76 0.55
N GLY A 306 -16.93 -13.27 -0.69
CA GLY A 306 -18.07 -13.81 -1.44
C GLY A 306 -19.03 -12.75 -1.96
N ILE A 307 -18.63 -11.48 -2.00
CA ILE A 307 -19.43 -10.39 -2.55
C ILE A 307 -19.17 -10.30 -4.06
N PRO A 308 -20.20 -10.30 -4.93
CA PRO A 308 -20.00 -10.16 -6.36
C PRO A 308 -19.23 -8.89 -6.71
N ALA A 309 -18.13 -9.04 -7.44
CA ALA A 309 -17.25 -7.93 -7.77
C ALA A 309 -16.72 -8.02 -9.20
N TRP A 310 -16.55 -6.87 -9.86
CA TRP A 310 -16.06 -6.80 -11.23
C TRP A 310 -15.16 -5.59 -11.44
N VAL A 311 -14.44 -5.63 -12.56
CA VAL A 311 -13.76 -4.47 -13.12
C VAL A 311 -14.47 -3.92 -14.35
N TYR A 312 -14.37 -2.62 -14.57
CA TYR A 312 -14.98 -1.97 -15.73
C TYR A 312 -14.17 -0.77 -16.21
N HIS A 313 -13.91 -0.75 -17.51
CA HIS A 313 -13.48 0.43 -18.25
C HIS A 313 -13.99 0.31 -19.70
N PRO A 314 -14.56 1.37 -20.30
CA PRO A 314 -15.18 1.29 -21.63
C PRO A 314 -14.18 1.05 -22.76
N ASN A 315 -12.94 1.52 -22.60
CA ASN A 315 -11.85 1.35 -23.57
C ASN A 315 -10.52 1.20 -22.80
N PRO A 316 -10.27 0.05 -22.15
CA PRO A 316 -9.11 -0.13 -21.29
C PRO A 316 -7.81 -0.05 -22.13
N PRO A 317 -6.76 0.65 -21.66
CA PRO A 317 -5.44 0.49 -22.28
C PRO A 317 -4.93 -0.94 -22.05
N ALA A 318 -4.03 -1.43 -22.90
CA ALA A 318 -3.54 -2.81 -22.85
C ALA A 318 -2.97 -3.21 -21.48
N TRP A 319 -2.31 -2.29 -20.77
CA TRP A 319 -1.79 -2.59 -19.43
C TRP A 319 -2.89 -2.83 -18.40
N LEU A 320 -4.06 -2.22 -18.56
CA LEU A 320 -5.18 -2.40 -17.64
C LEU A 320 -5.82 -3.79 -17.85
N GLU A 321 -5.88 -4.27 -19.09
CA GLU A 321 -6.32 -5.64 -19.38
C GLU A 321 -5.33 -6.68 -18.85
N GLU A 322 -4.01 -6.43 -19.00
CA GLU A 322 -2.98 -7.27 -18.38
C GLU A 322 -3.08 -7.29 -16.86
N PHE A 323 -3.30 -6.13 -16.24
CA PHE A 323 -3.50 -6.02 -14.80
C PHE A 323 -4.70 -6.87 -14.34
N TRP A 324 -5.83 -6.79 -15.04
CA TRP A 324 -7.00 -7.59 -14.70
C TRP A 324 -6.72 -9.08 -14.83
N ALA A 325 -6.06 -9.50 -15.91
CA ALA A 325 -5.68 -10.89 -16.10
C ALA A 325 -4.74 -11.40 -14.99
N ARG A 326 -3.71 -10.63 -14.63
CA ARG A 326 -2.72 -11.02 -13.60
C ARG A 326 -3.34 -11.16 -12.22
N TYR A 327 -4.36 -10.37 -11.89
CA TYR A 327 -5.07 -10.48 -10.62
C TYR A 327 -6.36 -11.31 -10.68
N GLY A 328 -6.64 -11.98 -11.81
CA GLY A 328 -7.84 -12.79 -11.98
C GLY A 328 -9.16 -12.01 -11.87
N MET A 329 -9.15 -10.72 -12.21
CA MET A 329 -10.32 -9.85 -12.13
C MET A 329 -11.20 -9.99 -13.38
N ASN A 330 -12.47 -10.33 -13.18
CA ASN A 330 -13.41 -10.47 -14.28
C ASN A 330 -14.09 -9.15 -14.61
N ARG A 331 -14.33 -8.93 -15.90
CA ARG A 331 -14.93 -7.71 -16.41
C ARG A 331 -16.44 -7.73 -16.19
N TRP A 332 -17.03 -6.56 -16.03
CA TRP A 332 -18.48 -6.45 -15.98
C TRP A 332 -19.13 -7.06 -17.24
N GLY A 333 -20.12 -7.94 -17.03
CA GLY A 333 -20.75 -8.75 -18.08
C GLY A 333 -20.27 -10.21 -18.11
N GLU A 334 -19.18 -10.52 -17.41
CA GLU A 334 -18.70 -11.88 -17.14
C GLU A 334 -19.19 -12.35 -15.75
N ASP A 335 -18.88 -13.60 -15.40
CA ASP A 335 -19.08 -14.11 -14.04
C ASP A 335 -18.34 -13.23 -13.02
N PRO A 336 -18.84 -13.08 -11.76
CA PRO A 336 -18.16 -12.33 -10.72
C PRO A 336 -16.70 -12.77 -10.56
N THR A 337 -15.83 -11.81 -10.22
CA THR A 337 -14.42 -12.05 -9.91
C THR A 337 -14.33 -13.15 -8.86
N PRO A 338 -13.62 -14.27 -9.12
CA PRO A 338 -13.45 -15.32 -8.13
C PRO A 338 -12.62 -14.83 -6.94
N ALA A 339 -12.82 -15.46 -5.78
CA ALA A 339 -11.98 -15.19 -4.62
C ALA A 339 -10.51 -15.53 -4.94
N PRO A 340 -9.55 -14.62 -4.70
CA PRO A 340 -8.14 -14.93 -4.88
C PRO A 340 -7.69 -16.06 -3.96
N GLU A 341 -6.82 -16.92 -4.46
CA GLU A 341 -6.21 -17.99 -3.66
C GLU A 341 -5.53 -17.41 -2.42
N GLN A 342 -5.75 -18.05 -1.27
CA GLN A 342 -5.15 -17.65 -0.01
C GLN A 342 -4.03 -18.62 0.37
N PRO A 343 -2.90 -18.11 0.88
CA PRO A 343 -1.86 -18.97 1.42
C PRO A 343 -2.38 -19.72 2.64
N ALA A 344 -1.90 -20.95 2.82
CA ALA A 344 -2.25 -21.78 3.98
C ALA A 344 -1.72 -21.20 5.30
N VAL A 345 -0.66 -20.39 5.23
CA VAL A 345 -0.02 -19.71 6.36
C VAL A 345 -0.24 -18.22 6.22
N GLU A 346 -0.51 -17.54 7.34
CA GLU A 346 -0.67 -16.08 7.36
C GLU A 346 0.58 -15.39 6.76
N PRO A 347 0.41 -14.45 5.82
CA PRO A 347 1.52 -13.72 5.22
C PRO A 347 2.44 -13.05 6.24
N ALA A 348 1.87 -12.42 7.29
CA ALA A 348 2.64 -11.81 8.37
C ALA A 348 3.50 -12.81 9.14
N HIS A 349 3.02 -14.05 9.33
CA HIS A 349 3.80 -15.13 9.94
C HIS A 349 4.95 -15.55 9.03
N THR A 350 4.68 -15.72 7.74
CA THR A 350 5.70 -16.07 6.74
C THR A 350 6.81 -15.01 6.67
N ILE A 351 6.45 -13.72 6.67
CA ILE A 351 7.42 -12.62 6.71
C ILE A 351 8.28 -12.69 7.98
N ALA A 352 7.67 -12.90 9.14
CA ALA A 352 8.40 -13.00 10.40
C ALA A 352 9.35 -14.20 10.42
N GLN A 353 8.93 -15.35 9.90
CA GLN A 353 9.78 -16.54 9.81
C GLN A 353 10.98 -16.29 8.91
N LEU A 354 10.79 -15.68 7.73
CA LEU A 354 11.89 -15.31 6.85
C LEU A 354 12.90 -14.39 7.54
N ILE A 355 12.41 -13.42 8.33
CA ILE A 355 13.28 -12.53 9.12
C ILE A 355 14.08 -13.33 10.16
N ILE A 356 13.43 -14.25 10.87
CA ILE A 356 14.08 -15.09 11.89
C ILE A 356 15.16 -15.97 11.24
N ASP A 357 14.83 -16.70 10.18
CA ASP A 357 15.75 -17.56 9.44
C ASP A 357 16.96 -16.76 8.92
N TYR A 358 16.71 -15.56 8.37
CA TYR A 358 17.78 -14.67 7.92
C TYR A 358 18.70 -14.26 9.08
N LEU A 359 18.15 -13.95 10.25
CA LEU A 359 18.94 -13.52 11.40
C LEU A 359 19.73 -14.66 12.06
N GLU A 360 19.24 -15.90 12.00
CA GLU A 360 19.92 -17.09 12.53
C GLU A 360 21.09 -17.55 11.65
N ALA A 361 21.11 -17.16 10.38
CA ALA A 361 22.23 -17.42 9.47
C ALA A 361 23.49 -16.57 9.76
N TYR A 362 23.44 -15.63 10.71
CA TYR A 362 24.52 -14.71 11.12
C TYR A 362 24.73 -14.69 12.63
#